data_AF-A0A1Y3BJW8-F1
#
_entry.id   AF-A0A1Y3BJW8-F1
#
_cell.length_a   1.000
_cell.length_b   1.000
_cell.length_c   1.000
_cell.angle_alpha   90.00
_cell.angle_beta   90.00
_cell.angle_gamma   90.00
#
_symmetry.space_group_name_H-M   'P 1'
#
loop_
_entity.id
_entity.type
_entity.pdbx_description
1 polymer ?
#
loop_
_entity_poly.entity_id
_entity_poly.type
_entity_poly.pdbx_seq_one_letter_code
_entity_poly.pdbx_strand_id
1 'polypeptide(L)'
;MKAEFPHDFKFAILCSGFKSLTSSHVAMFDRLDGQKIRIPSLHIIGENDQVVDHDRSESLANDYFHCPSIIKHPGGHTIPSQTSFRPQYLNFFAKLDDYINNKNIICMT
;
A
#
# COMPACT_ATOMS: atom_id res chain seq x y z
N MET A 1 -2.77 -8.54 -26.22
CA MET A 1 -1.49 -8.23 -25.56
C MET A 1 -1.02 -9.50 -24.86
N LYS A 2 0.19 -9.98 -25.16
CA LYS A 2 0.81 -11.02 -24.33
C LYS A 2 1.06 -10.41 -22.95
N ALA A 3 0.74 -11.13 -21.87
CA ALA A 3 1.11 -10.67 -20.54
C ALA A 3 2.65 -10.71 -20.44
N GLU A 4 3.29 -9.55 -20.36
CA GLU A 4 4.74 -9.43 -20.20
C GLU A 4 5.23 -10.00 -18.85
N PHE A 5 4.31 -10.29 -17.94
CA PHE A 5 4.58 -10.88 -16.64
C PHE A 5 3.49 -11.90 -16.26
N PRO A 6 3.79 -13.21 -16.23
CA PRO A 6 2.77 -14.25 -16.02
C PRO A 6 2.49 -14.57 -14.53
N HIS A 7 2.92 -13.72 -13.60
CA HIS A 7 2.80 -13.96 -12.17
C HIS A 7 1.89 -12.94 -11.48
N ASP A 8 1.09 -13.42 -10.54
CA ASP A 8 0.29 -12.57 -9.67
C ASP A 8 1.10 -12.11 -8.45
N PHE A 9 1.03 -10.81 -8.16
CA PHE A 9 1.57 -10.28 -6.90
C PHE A 9 0.72 -10.76 -5.72
N LYS A 10 1.39 -11.30 -4.69
CA LYS A 10 0.72 -11.73 -3.44
C LYS A 10 0.45 -10.59 -2.49
N PHE A 11 1.24 -9.53 -2.56
CA PHE A 11 1.10 -8.31 -1.77
C PHE A 11 1.89 -7.16 -2.40
N ALA A 12 1.73 -5.95 -1.87
CA ALA A 12 2.55 -4.79 -2.19
C ALA A 12 3.03 -4.07 -0.92
N ILE A 13 4.23 -3.51 -0.97
CA ILE A 13 4.73 -2.55 0.03
C ILE A 13 5.06 -1.26 -0.71
N LEU A 14 4.40 -0.17 -0.34
CA LEU A 14 4.54 1.14 -0.97
C LEU A 14 5.09 2.14 0.04
N CYS A 15 6.26 2.70 -0.25
CA CYS A 15 6.92 3.72 0.58
C CYS A 15 6.71 5.09 -0.07
N SER A 16 6.13 6.05 0.65
CA SER A 16 5.78 7.38 0.15
C SER A 16 5.04 7.34 -1.20
N GLY A 17 4.16 6.33 -1.39
CA GLY A 17 3.43 6.13 -2.63
C GLY A 17 2.26 7.11 -2.76
N PHE A 18 2.04 7.70 -3.94
CA PHE A 18 0.96 8.67 -4.19
C PHE A 18 0.26 8.44 -5.54
N LYS A 19 -0.98 8.91 -5.68
CA LYS A 19 -1.63 8.99 -6.99
C LYS A 19 -0.96 10.05 -7.85
N SER A 20 -0.35 9.64 -8.95
CA SER A 20 0.23 10.54 -9.95
C SER A 20 -0.85 11.33 -10.69
N LEU A 21 -0.55 12.59 -11.03
CA LEU A 21 -1.43 13.48 -11.77
C LEU A 21 -1.21 13.43 -13.29
N THR A 22 -0.21 12.68 -13.77
CA THR A 22 0.03 12.52 -15.21
C THR A 22 -1.15 11.81 -15.85
N SER A 23 -1.62 12.31 -17.00
CA SER A 23 -2.83 11.82 -17.68
C SER A 23 -2.81 10.31 -17.94
N SER A 24 -1.65 9.76 -18.30
CA SER A 24 -1.47 8.32 -18.53
C SER A 24 -1.68 7.49 -17.26
N HIS A 25 -1.25 7.98 -16.10
CA HIS A 25 -1.45 7.31 -14.81
C HIS A 25 -2.88 7.48 -14.30
N VAL A 26 -3.47 8.67 -14.45
CA VAL A 26 -4.88 8.92 -14.09
C VAL A 26 -5.79 7.94 -14.82
N ALA A 27 -5.59 7.73 -16.12
CA ALA A 27 -6.33 6.76 -16.90
C ALA A 27 -6.18 5.30 -16.39
N MET A 28 -5.09 4.96 -15.68
CA MET A 28 -4.95 3.64 -15.05
C MET A 28 -5.86 3.50 -13.82
N PHE A 29 -6.00 4.57 -13.04
CA PHE A 29 -6.91 4.59 -11.88
C PHE A 29 -8.37 4.64 -12.31
N ASP A 30 -8.70 5.36 -13.39
CA ASP A 30 -10.07 5.43 -13.91
C ASP A 30 -10.57 4.05 -14.37
N ARG A 31 -9.67 3.19 -14.87
CA ARG A 31 -9.98 1.80 -15.23
C ARG A 31 -10.37 0.92 -14.04
N LEU A 32 -10.12 1.37 -12.80
CA LEU A 32 -10.62 0.66 -11.63
C LEU A 32 -12.13 0.79 -11.49
N ASP A 33 -12.77 1.77 -12.15
CA ASP A 33 -14.23 1.96 -12.16
C ASP A 33 -14.84 1.97 -10.74
N GLY A 34 -14.22 2.74 -9.85
CA GLY A 34 -14.59 2.84 -8.44
C GLY A 34 -14.25 1.62 -7.57
N GLN A 35 -13.68 0.56 -8.16
CA GLN A 35 -13.21 -0.59 -7.40
C GLN A 35 -11.86 -0.30 -6.72
N LYS A 36 -11.63 -0.93 -5.58
CA LYS A 36 -10.35 -0.88 -4.88
C LYS A 36 -9.45 -2.03 -5.29
N ILE A 37 -8.16 -1.77 -5.34
CA ILE A 37 -7.11 -2.77 -5.50
C ILE A 37 -7.16 -3.72 -4.30
N ARG A 38 -7.28 -5.03 -4.58
CA ARG A 38 -7.53 -6.06 -3.55
C ARG A 38 -6.30 -6.83 -3.08
N ILE A 39 -5.12 -6.59 -3.67
CA ILE A 39 -3.90 -7.21 -3.16
C ILE A 39 -3.62 -6.65 -1.75
N PRO A 40 -3.26 -7.50 -0.77
CA PRO A 40 -2.80 -7.02 0.53
C PRO A 40 -1.69 -5.97 0.34
N SER A 41 -1.83 -4.82 0.98
CA SER A 41 -0.86 -3.73 0.85
C SER A 41 -0.42 -3.17 2.19
N LEU A 42 0.86 -2.84 2.28
CA LEU A 42 1.46 -2.05 3.35
C LEU A 42 1.89 -0.71 2.79
N HIS A 43 1.41 0.38 3.38
CA HIS A 43 1.76 1.75 3.04
C HIS A 43 2.62 2.36 4.14
N ILE A 44 3.80 2.83 3.79
CA ILE A 44 4.75 3.45 4.71
C ILE A 44 4.79 4.94 4.38
N ILE A 45 4.46 5.77 5.37
CA ILE A 45 4.19 7.19 5.19
C ILE A 45 5.04 7.99 6.18
N GLY A 46 5.87 8.89 5.67
CA GLY A 46 6.58 9.88 6.46
C GLY A 46 5.72 11.11 6.70
N GLU A 47 5.43 11.43 7.95
CA GLU A 47 4.56 12.56 8.34
C GLU A 47 5.20 13.92 8.00
N ASN A 48 6.53 13.98 7.91
CA ASN A 48 7.28 15.18 7.55
C ASN A 48 7.86 15.11 6.12
N ASP A 49 7.32 14.24 5.26
CA ASP A 49 7.79 14.09 3.87
C ASP A 49 7.55 15.37 3.07
N GLN A 50 8.65 16.01 2.64
CA GLN A 50 8.63 17.26 1.86
C GLN A 50 8.65 17.02 0.34
N VAL A 51 8.79 15.76 -0.10
CA VAL A 51 8.76 15.38 -1.52
C VAL A 51 7.36 14.94 -1.91
N VAL A 52 6.72 14.16 -1.03
CA VAL A 52 5.35 13.68 -1.19
C VAL A 52 4.59 14.00 0.08
N ASP A 53 3.64 14.93 -0.02
CA ASP A 53 2.71 15.23 1.07
C ASP A 53 2.06 13.94 1.62
N HIS A 54 2.10 13.78 2.95
CA HIS A 54 1.59 12.59 3.62
C HIS A 54 0.09 12.38 3.33
N ASP A 55 -0.70 13.45 3.17
CA ASP A 55 -2.13 13.38 2.85
C ASP A 55 -2.37 12.71 1.48
N ARG A 56 -1.46 12.93 0.53
CA ARG A 56 -1.53 12.28 -0.79
C ARG A 56 -1.21 10.80 -0.71
N SER A 57 -0.28 10.43 0.20
CA SER A 57 0.05 9.02 0.44
C SER A 57 -1.08 8.29 1.15
N GLU A 58 -1.73 8.95 2.11
CA GLU A 58 -2.90 8.45 2.80
C GLU A 58 -4.10 8.30 1.86
N SER A 59 -4.33 9.28 0.98
CA SER A 59 -5.38 9.23 -0.03
C SER A 59 -5.15 8.05 -0.99
N LEU A 60 -3.91 7.80 -1.43
CA LEU A 60 -3.61 6.61 -2.23
C LEU A 60 -4.02 5.34 -1.50
N ALA A 61 -3.62 5.18 -0.24
CA ALA A 61 -3.91 3.99 0.56
C ALA A 61 -5.42 3.80 0.73
N ASN A 62 -6.10 4.82 1.26
CA ASN A 62 -7.48 4.72 1.70
C ASN A 62 -8.48 4.67 0.54
N ASP A 63 -8.23 5.41 -0.55
CA ASP A 63 -9.19 5.51 -1.65
C ASP A 63 -9.04 4.36 -2.64
N TYR A 64 -7.81 3.89 -2.87
CA TYR A 64 -7.52 2.93 -3.95
C TYR A 64 -7.20 1.52 -3.49
N PHE A 65 -6.88 1.28 -2.21
CA PHE A 65 -6.59 -0.07 -1.71
C PHE A 65 -7.66 -0.56 -0.74
N HIS A 66 -8.02 -1.83 -0.86
CA HIS A 66 -8.98 -2.48 0.00
C HIS A 66 -8.30 -2.94 1.30
N CYS A 67 -8.65 -2.30 2.42
CA CYS A 67 -8.14 -2.61 3.75
C CYS A 67 -6.59 -2.61 3.84
N PRO A 68 -5.94 -1.46 3.52
CA PRO A 68 -4.49 -1.33 3.58
C PRO A 68 -3.99 -1.38 5.04
N SER A 69 -2.78 -1.93 5.22
CA SER A 69 -1.99 -1.69 6.44
C SER A 69 -1.20 -0.39 6.28
N ILE A 70 -1.12 0.44 7.32
CA ILE A 70 -0.42 1.72 7.28
C ILE A 70 0.60 1.78 8.43
N ILE A 71 1.84 2.14 8.11
CA ILE A 71 2.87 2.56 9.05
C ILE A 71 3.14 4.04 8.82
N LYS A 72 2.84 4.87 9.82
CA LYS A 72 3.26 6.28 9.84
C LYS A 72 4.52 6.44 10.68
N HIS A 73 5.44 7.29 10.25
CA HIS A 73 6.64 7.63 11.03
C HIS A 73 6.91 9.13 10.97
N PRO A 74 7.56 9.71 11.99
CA PRO A 74 7.80 11.16 12.06
C PRO A 74 8.93 11.63 11.12
N GLY A 75 9.42 10.77 10.22
CA GLY A 75 10.48 11.11 9.29
C GLY A 75 9.96 11.82 8.04
N GLY A 76 10.89 12.19 7.15
CA GLY A 76 10.57 12.68 5.81
C GLY A 76 10.41 11.55 4.80
N HIS A 77 10.96 11.74 3.59
CA HIS A 77 10.96 10.76 2.50
C HIS A 77 11.95 9.59 2.76
N THR A 78 11.69 8.79 3.78
CA THR A 78 12.58 7.71 4.23
C THR A 78 11.80 6.45 4.60
N ILE A 79 12.48 5.31 4.69
CA ILE A 79 11.90 4.07 5.21
C ILE A 79 12.30 3.94 6.69
N PRO A 80 11.36 3.79 7.63
CA PRO A 80 11.68 3.69 9.04
C PRO A 80 12.33 2.33 9.33
N SER A 81 13.59 2.36 9.76
CA SER A 81 14.42 1.18 10.06
C SER A 81 14.67 0.96 11.56
N GLN A 82 14.13 1.83 12.42
CA GLN A 82 14.29 1.74 13.86
C GLN A 82 13.57 0.51 14.40
N THR A 83 14.14 -0.15 15.41
CA THR A 83 13.60 -1.38 16.02
C THR A 83 12.15 -1.21 16.51
N SER A 84 11.76 0.01 16.90
CA SER A 84 10.38 0.36 17.30
C SER A 84 9.33 0.10 16.21
N PHE A 85 9.70 0.12 14.93
CA PHE A 85 8.78 -0.16 13.82
C PHE A 85 8.70 -1.65 13.47
N ARG A 86 9.67 -2.47 13.90
CA ARG A 86 9.73 -3.91 13.61
C ARG A 86 8.42 -4.65 13.92
N PRO A 87 7.72 -4.42 15.06
CA PRO A 87 6.47 -5.10 15.33
C PRO A 87 5.38 -4.83 14.28
N GLN A 88 5.35 -3.63 13.68
CA GLN A 88 4.34 -3.26 12.69
C GLN A 88 4.56 -4.00 11.36
N TYR A 89 5.82 -4.13 10.92
CA TYR A 89 6.16 -4.96 9.77
C TYR A 89 5.81 -6.43 10.01
N LEU A 90 6.17 -6.98 11.18
CA LEU A 90 5.86 -8.37 11.53
C LEU A 90 4.36 -8.62 11.55
N ASN A 91 3.58 -7.67 12.08
CA ASN A 91 2.12 -7.75 12.09
C ASN A 91 1.53 -7.81 10.66
N PHE A 92 2.05 -7.02 9.71
CA PHE A 92 1.63 -7.11 8.32
C PHE A 92 1.91 -8.51 7.72
N PHE A 93 3.10 -9.06 7.93
CA PHE A 93 3.45 -10.38 7.39
C PHE A 93 2.70 -11.52 8.06
N ALA A 94 2.41 -11.43 9.36
CA ALA A 94 1.55 -12.39 10.05
C ALA A 94 0.13 -12.40 9.45
N LYS A 95 -0.47 -11.21 9.27
CA LYS A 95 -1.78 -11.05 8.63
C LYS A 95 -1.78 -11.54 7.18
N LEU A 96 -0.67 -11.34 6.44
CA LEU A 96 -0.51 -11.83 5.08
C LEU A 96 -0.48 -13.37 5.04
N ASP A 97 0.24 -14.01 5.95
CA ASP A 97 0.31 -15.47 6.03
C ASP A 97 -1.08 -16.06 6.32
N ASP A 98 -1.81 -15.47 7.27
CA ASP A 98 -3.20 -15.84 7.56
C ASP A 98 -4.10 -15.69 6.32
N TYR A 99 -3.99 -14.57 5.59
CA TYR A 99 -4.77 -14.33 4.38
C TYR A 99 -4.49 -15.37 3.29
N ILE A 100 -3.23 -15.70 3.06
CA ILE A 100 -2.80 -16.65 2.03
C ILE A 100 -3.26 -18.07 2.37
N ASN A 101 -3.11 -18.48 3.63
CA ASN A 101 -3.34 -19.86 4.05
C ASN A 101 -4.79 -20.16 4.42
N ASN A 102 -5.52 -19.19 4.98
CA ASN A 102 -6.86 -19.42 5.54
C ASN A 102 -8.02 -18.83 4.71
N LYS A 103 -7.75 -18.08 3.63
CA LYS A 103 -8.71 -17.48 2.66
C LYS A 103 -9.95 -16.75 3.22
N ASN A 104 -10.09 -16.61 4.54
CA ASN A 104 -11.33 -16.19 5.22
C ASN A 104 -11.17 -14.91 6.04
N ILE A 105 -10.36 -13.95 5.60
CA ILE A 105 -10.30 -12.64 6.25
C ILE A 105 -10.64 -11.55 5.23
N ILE A 106 -11.93 -11.22 5.23
CA ILE A 106 -12.47 -10.04 4.57
C ILE A 106 -12.21 -8.89 5.53
N CYS A 107 -11.13 -8.15 5.25
CA CYS A 107 -10.57 -7.07 6.07
C CYS A 107 -9.95 -7.52 7.40
N MET A 108 -8.66 -7.18 7.54
CA MET A 108 -7.81 -7.49 8.68
C MET A 108 -8.19 -6.62 9.89
N THR A 109 -9.35 -6.86 10.50
CA THR A 109 -9.68 -6.32 11.83
C THR A 109 -8.60 -6.70 12.83
#